data_AF-A0A2N6QAG9-F1
#
_entry.id   AF-A0A2N6QAG9-F1
#
_cell.length_a   1.000
_cell.length_b   1.000
_cell.length_c   1.000
_cell.angle_alpha   90.00
_cell.angle_beta   90.00
_cell.angle_gamma   90.00
#
_symmetry.space_group_name_H-M   'P 1'
#
loop_
_entity.id
_entity.type
_entity.pdbx_description
1 polymer ?
#
loop_
_entity_poly.entity_id
_entity_poly.type
_entity_poly.pdbx_seq_one_letter_code
_entity_poly.pdbx_strand_id
1 'polypeptide(L)'
;MAVVLSMIAKGLYIIGGVTVFFAILCLSTLNAKPNAKNQALLAQLSPEQIAQGKKNARNAIIYIFLLGLILALIGYVLSVFSGRL
;
A
#
# COMPACT_ATOMS: atom_id res chain seq x y z
N MET A 1 22.12 14.73 -16.44
CA MET A 1 20.68 14.95 -16.21
C MET A 1 19.86 13.68 -16.48
N ALA A 2 20.04 13.00 -17.63
CA ALA A 2 19.34 11.75 -17.96
C ALA A 2 19.54 10.60 -16.94
N VAL A 3 20.77 10.42 -16.43
CA VAL A 3 21.07 9.37 -15.43
C VAL A 3 20.30 9.58 -14.12
N VAL A 4 20.22 10.82 -13.64
CA VAL A 4 19.49 11.17 -12.41
C VAL A 4 17.99 10.94 -12.60
N LEU A 5 17.43 11.34 -13.74
CA LEU A 5 16.03 11.12 -14.06
C LEU A 5 15.69 9.62 -14.13
N SER A 6 16.58 8.80 -14.72
CA SER A 6 16.43 7.35 -14.77
C SER A 6 16.46 6.71 -13.38
N MET A 7 17.34 7.18 -12.48
CA MET A 7 17.39 6.70 -11.09
C MET A 7 16.11 7.06 -10.31
N ILE A 8 15.62 8.29 -10.45
CA ILE A 8 14.37 8.73 -9.83
C ILE A 8 13.19 7.91 -10.34
N ALA A 9 13.11 7.69 -11.66
CA ALA A 9 12.07 6.88 -12.30
C ALA A 9 12.05 5.45 -11.74
N LYS A 10 13.21 4.79 -11.67
CA LYS A 10 13.35 3.44 -11.08
C LYS A 10 12.97 3.44 -9.60
N GLY A 11 13.43 4.43 -8.84
CA GLY A 11 13.10 4.56 -7.42
C GLY A 11 11.60 4.65 -7.18
N LEU A 12 10.90 5.53 -7.92
CA LEU A 12 9.45 5.67 -7.84
C LEU A 12 8.71 4.40 -8.25
N TYR A 13 9.17 3.73 -9.31
CA TYR A 13 8.59 2.47 -9.75
C TYR A 13 8.68 1.39 -8.68
N ILE A 14 9.87 1.22 -8.09
CA ILE A 14 10.12 0.22 -7.04
C ILE A 14 9.35 0.56 -5.77
N ILE A 15 9.40 1.81 -5.29
CA ILE A 15 8.67 2.23 -4.09
C ILE A 15 7.16 2.03 -4.28
N GLY A 16 6.62 2.42 -5.44
CA GLY A 16 5.23 2.19 -5.77
C GLY A 16 4.86 0.71 -5.77
N GLY A 17 5.65 -0.13 -6.42
CA GLY A 17 5.45 -1.58 -6.47
C GLY A 17 5.51 -2.25 -5.09
N VAL A 18 6.50 -1.88 -4.27
CA VAL A 18 6.63 -2.38 -2.88
C VAL A 18 5.44 -1.93 -2.04
N THR A 19 5.01 -0.68 -2.16
CA THR A 19 3.84 -0.14 -1.45
C THR A 19 2.57 -0.90 -1.80
N VAL A 20 2.35 -1.17 -3.08
CA VAL A 20 1.22 -1.97 -3.58
C VAL A 20 1.26 -3.39 -3.01
N PHE A 21 2.42 -4.04 -3.07
CA PHE A 21 2.60 -5.38 -2.54
C PHE A 21 2.27 -5.47 -1.05
N PHE A 22 2.80 -4.56 -0.23
CA PHE A 22 2.49 -4.52 1.19
C PHE A 22 1.01 -4.20 1.47
N ALA A 23 0.39 -3.31 0.68
CA ALA A 23 -1.03 -3.02 0.83
C ALA A 23 -1.90 -4.26 0.56
N ILE A 24 -1.55 -5.07 -0.45
CA ILE A 24 -2.24 -6.36 -0.70
C ILE A 24 -2.07 -7.30 0.50
N LEU A 25 -0.86 -7.45 1.04
CA LEU A 25 -0.62 -8.27 2.23
C LEU A 25 -1.43 -7.78 3.45
N CYS A 26 -1.48 -6.46 3.67
CA CYS A 26 -2.28 -5.86 4.73
C CYS A 26 -3.79 -6.14 4.54
N LEU A 27 -4.31 -6.08 3.31
CA LEU A 27 -5.71 -6.44 3.03
C LEU A 27 -5.99 -7.92 3.29
N SER A 28 -5.07 -8.82 2.93
CA SER A 28 -5.18 -10.25 3.20
C SER A 28 -5.21 -10.52 4.71
N THR A 29 -4.29 -9.92 5.47
CA THR A 29 -4.21 -10.10 6.93
C THR A 29 -5.40 -9.50 7.68
N LEU A 30 -5.98 -8.38 7.20
CA LEU A 30 -7.18 -7.79 7.79
C LEU A 30 -8.41 -8.71 7.71
N ASN A 31 -8.42 -9.64 6.76
CA ASN A 31 -9.48 -10.63 6.59
C ASN A 31 -9.13 -12.01 7.18
N ALA A 32 -7.91 -12.19 7.69
CA ALA A 32 -7.53 -13.42 8.37
C ALA A 32 -8.21 -13.52 9.74
N LYS A 33 -8.39 -14.76 10.23
CA LYS A 33 -8.88 -14.96 11.59
C LYS A 33 -7.85 -14.41 12.60
N PRO A 34 -8.27 -13.62 13.60
CA PRO A 34 -7.37 -13.13 14.62
C PRO A 34 -6.79 -14.31 15.42
N ASN A 35 -5.50 -14.23 15.73
CA ASN A 35 -4.85 -15.18 16.64
C ASN A 35 -5.34 -14.98 18.08
N ALA A 36 -4.97 -15.88 19.00
CA ALA A 36 -5.40 -15.85 20.40
C ALA A 36 -5.07 -14.52 21.11
N LYS A 37 -3.92 -13.90 20.79
CA LYS A 37 -3.51 -12.59 21.36
C LYS A 37 -4.43 -11.46 20.87
N ASN A 38 -4.73 -11.43 19.57
CA ASN A 38 -5.58 -10.40 18.98
C ASN A 38 -7.04 -10.59 19.38
N GLN A 39 -7.51 -11.83 19.57
CA GLN A 39 -8.86 -12.09 20.08
C GLN A 39 -9.07 -11.53 21.49
N ALA A 40 -8.08 -11.68 22.39
CA ALA A 40 -8.17 -11.12 23.74
C ALA A 40 -8.28 -9.59 23.74
N LEU A 41 -7.60 -8.93 22.80
CA LEU A 41 -7.71 -7.47 22.58
C LEU A 41 -9.05 -7.07 21.98
N LEU A 42 -9.53 -7.81 20.97
CA LEU A 42 -10.82 -7.54 20.33
C LEU A 42 -12.01 -7.78 21.29
N ALA A 43 -11.89 -8.72 22.23
CA ALA A 43 -12.93 -8.98 23.23
C ALA A 43 -13.17 -7.82 24.21
N GLN A 44 -12.23 -6.87 24.31
CA GLN A 44 -12.36 -5.66 25.14
C GLN A 44 -13.12 -4.53 24.42
N LEU A 45 -13.36 -4.68 23.11
CA LEU A 45 -14.02 -3.68 22.27
C LEU A 45 -15.46 -4.08 22.00
N SER A 46 -16.33 -3.09 21.78
CA SER A 46 -17.69 -3.36 21.33
C SER A 46 -17.69 -3.85 19.87
N PRO A 47 -18.69 -4.64 19.45
CA PRO A 47 -18.82 -5.09 18.06
C PRO A 47 -18.81 -3.92 17.06
N GLU A 48 -19.41 -2.78 17.42
CA GLU A 48 -19.44 -1.57 16.59
C GLU A 48 -18.04 -0.97 16.42
N GLN A 49 -17.24 -0.91 17.50
CA GLN A 49 -15.87 -0.41 17.45
C GLN A 49 -14.98 -1.28 16.56
N ILE A 50 -15.15 -2.60 16.62
CA ILE A 50 -14.40 -3.56 15.78
C ILE A 50 -14.81 -3.37 14.31
N ALA A 51 -16.11 -3.28 14.02
CA ALA A 51 -16.61 -3.08 12.66
C ALA A 51 -16.12 -1.76 12.07
N GLN A 52 -16.18 -0.67 12.84
CA GLN A 52 -15.72 0.64 12.42
C GLN A 52 -14.19 0.66 12.24
N GLY A 53 -13.43 0.08 13.17
CA GLY A 53 -11.99 -0.05 13.08
C GLY A 53 -11.57 -0.83 11.83
N LYS A 54 -12.23 -1.96 11.55
CA LYS A 54 -12.00 -2.76 10.34
C LYS A 54 -12.32 -1.99 9.07
N LYS A 55 -13.43 -1.23 9.03
CA LYS A 55 -13.81 -0.38 7.90
C LYS A 55 -12.77 0.71 7.65
N ASN A 56 -12.34 1.40 8.69
CA ASN A 56 -11.33 2.46 8.61
C ASN A 56 -9.98 1.89 8.12
N ALA A 57 -9.54 0.77 8.68
CA ALA A 57 -8.31 0.09 8.26
C ALA A 57 -8.39 -0.33 6.77
N ARG A 58 -9.51 -0.92 6.34
CA ARG A 58 -9.72 -1.29 4.93
C ARG A 58 -9.62 -0.08 4.01
N ASN A 59 -10.28 1.02 4.35
CA ASN A 59 -10.23 2.25 3.56
C ASN A 59 -8.81 2.83 3.49
N ALA A 60 -8.10 2.88 4.62
CA ALA A 60 -6.72 3.35 4.68
C ALA A 60 -5.80 2.52 3.79
N ILE A 61 -5.92 1.18 3.82
CA ILE A 61 -5.10 0.31 2.98
C ILE A 61 -5.43 0.49 1.49
N ILE A 62 -6.71 0.69 1.14
CA ILE A 62 -7.10 1.01 -0.25
C ILE A 62 -6.45 2.31 -0.72
N TYR A 63 -6.43 3.37 0.11
CA TYR A 63 -5.73 4.61 -0.25
C TYR A 63 -4.24 4.40 -0.44
N ILE A 64 -3.58 3.65 0.44
CA ILE A 64 -2.15 3.32 0.31
C ILE A 64 -1.89 2.53 -0.98
N PHE A 65 -2.75 1.56 -1.30
CA PHE A 65 -2.67 0.80 -2.54
C PHE A 65 -2.74 1.72 -3.78
N LEU A 66 -3.72 2.64 -3.81
CA LEU A 66 -3.87 3.59 -4.91
C LEU A 66 -2.66 4.54 -5.02
N LEU A 67 -2.14 5.04 -3.90
CA LEU A 67 -0.93 5.86 -3.89
C LEU A 67 0.29 5.10 -4.42
N GLY A 68 0.45 3.84 -4.02
CA GLY A 68 1.51 2.98 -4.54
C GLY A 68 1.41 2.79 -6.06
N LEU A 69 0.19 2.57 -6.59
CA LEU A 69 -0.04 2.48 -8.04
C LEU A 69 0.32 3.78 -8.75
N ILE A 70 -0.08 4.94 -8.20
CA ILE A 70 0.24 6.25 -8.76
C ILE A 70 1.75 6.47 -8.81
N LEU A 71 2.48 6.17 -7.73
CA LEU A 71 3.94 6.28 -7.69
C LEU A 71 4.60 5.37 -8.74
N ALA A 72 4.11 4.14 -8.88
CA ALA A 72 4.63 3.22 -9.89
C ALA A 72 4.38 3.72 -11.32
N LEU A 73 3.19 4.26 -11.58
CA LEU A 73 2.82 4.88 -12.86
C LEU A 73 3.70 6.08 -13.19
N ILE A 74 3.94 6.98 -12.23
CA ILE A 74 4.82 8.14 -12.42
C ILE A 74 6.24 7.66 -12.75
N GLY A 75 6.77 6.69 -11.98
CA GLY A 75 8.09 6.10 -12.24
C GLY A 75 8.18 5.49 -13.64
N TYR A 76 7.17 4.73 -14.05
CA TYR A 76 7.10 4.16 -15.39
C TYR A 76 7.08 5.24 -16.49
N VAL A 77 6.20 6.23 -16.37
CA VAL A 77 6.08 7.33 -17.33
C VAL A 77 7.40 8.09 -17.45
N LEU A 78 8.03 8.45 -16.34
CA LEU A 78 9.34 9.13 -16.34
C LEU A 78 10.42 8.28 -17.02
N SER A 79 10.40 6.96 -16.84
CA SER A 79 11.35 6.06 -17.51
C SER A 79 11.21 6.09 -19.04
N VAL A 80 9.97 6.10 -19.55
CA VAL A 80 9.67 6.18 -20.99
C VAL A 80 10.16 7.49 -21.59
N PHE A 81 9.94 8.62 -20.90
CA PHE A 81 10.42 9.91 -21.37
C PHE A 81 11.95 10.05 -21.29
N SER A 82 12.59 9.48 -20.26
CA SER A 82 14.05 9.50 -20.11
C SER A 82 14.78 8.71 -21.21
N GLY A 83 14.16 7.68 -21.79
CA GLY A 83 14.74 6.91 -22.89
C GLY A 83 14.57 7.57 -24.26
N ARG A 84 13.85 8.69 -24.35
CA ARG A 84 13.66 9.49 -25.57
C ARG A 84 14.48 10.78 -25.59
N LEU A 85 15.17 11.10 -24.50
CA LEU A 85 16.09 12.22 -24.33
C LEU A 85 17.54 11.73 -24.49
#